data_AF-A0A150FYP8-F1
#
_entry.id   AF-A0A150FYP8-F1
#
_cell.length_a   1.000
_cell.length_b   1.000
_cell.length_c   1.000
_cell.angle_alpha   90.00
_cell.angle_beta   90.00
_cell.angle_gamma   90.00
#
_symmetry.space_group_name_H-M   'P 1'
#
loop_
_entity.id
_entity.type
_entity.pdbx_description
1 polymer ?
#
loop_
_entity_poly.entity_id
_entity_poly.type
_entity_poly.pdbx_seq_one_letter_code
_entity_poly.pdbx_strand_id
1 'polypeptide(L)'
;MCASRGTADAEAFARSILGKTYKYAPAMEMQALSNTLWAMGKMGIKLPDLEPLRPHLVKVLEDRMRELMAREGLTESRSAEQLWYGLSHTRYGWDLDLLRSMVRQTVQDMAGWEDVKNVFTTCQSLTLLTKAYGIRISKDDRDRLTAILSDKVSTADETVLANNAGNVLTTAKVLALRLDVPTVKVLHDSGLAMPLLLACERGVIGLSGILYDSIKLGYHPAPAEAQLWCQRLLEDLPEKQRTTQDAQSWVFVALSSCRSLTPSPELKAQLKALAEALPNAIRAGTAIRTLQACRAWGVDLAPTTAKRLGRLAVV
;
A
#
# COMPACT_ATOMS: atom_id res chain seq x y z
N MET A 1 9.02 -5.95 -35.14
CA MET A 1 8.53 -4.60 -35.54
C MET A 1 7.02 -4.39 -35.28
N CYS A 2 6.35 -5.17 -34.42
CA CYS A 2 4.90 -4.99 -34.15
C CYS A 2 4.54 -4.46 -32.75
N ALA A 3 5.51 -4.29 -31.84
CA ALA A 3 5.25 -3.76 -30.50
C ALA A 3 5.19 -2.21 -30.45
N SER A 4 5.75 -1.52 -31.45
CA SER A 4 5.86 -0.05 -31.47
C SER A 4 4.66 0.69 -32.05
N ARG A 5 3.74 0.00 -32.75
CA ARG A 5 2.50 0.61 -33.27
C ARG A 5 1.41 0.70 -32.20
N GLY A 6 1.27 -0.30 -31.33
CA GLY A 6 0.27 -0.31 -30.27
C GLY A 6 0.48 0.76 -29.19
N THR A 7 1.73 1.18 -28.95
CA THR A 7 2.05 2.25 -27.99
C THR A 7 1.77 3.64 -28.56
N ALA A 8 2.05 3.86 -29.85
CA ALA A 8 1.83 5.15 -30.51
C ALA A 8 0.33 5.50 -30.63
N ASP A 9 -0.52 4.52 -30.95
CA ASP A 9 -1.97 4.72 -31.05
C ASP A 9 -2.60 4.95 -29.66
N ALA A 10 -2.11 4.24 -28.64
CA ALA A 10 -2.53 4.45 -27.25
C ALA A 10 -2.11 5.82 -26.72
N GLU A 11 -0.89 6.28 -27.04
CA GLU A 11 -0.43 7.63 -26.72
C GLU A 11 -1.23 8.71 -27.43
N ALA A 12 -1.53 8.54 -28.73
CA ALA A 12 -2.35 9.48 -29.49
C ALA A 12 -3.78 9.57 -28.95
N PHE A 13 -4.38 8.43 -28.58
CA PHE A 13 -5.68 8.37 -27.92
C PHE A 13 -5.66 9.07 -26.56
N ALA A 14 -4.66 8.79 -25.72
CA ALA A 14 -4.48 9.46 -24.43
C ALA A 14 -4.34 10.99 -24.61
N ARG A 15 -3.55 11.45 -25.59
CA ARG A 15 -3.41 12.89 -25.91
C ARG A 15 -4.73 13.52 -26.34
N SER A 16 -5.53 12.83 -27.15
CA SER A 16 -6.87 13.30 -27.58
C SER A 16 -7.82 13.47 -26.39
N ILE A 17 -7.78 12.54 -25.43
CA ILE A 17 -8.56 12.64 -24.19
C ILE A 17 -8.10 13.85 -23.36
N LEU A 18 -6.78 14.02 -23.16
CA LEU A 18 -6.24 15.12 -22.36
C LEU A 18 -6.62 16.50 -22.92
N GLY A 19 -6.62 16.66 -24.25
CA GLY A 19 -7.06 17.90 -24.89
C GLY A 19 -8.53 18.23 -24.60
N LYS A 20 -9.40 17.22 -24.57
CA LYS A 20 -10.81 17.40 -24.17
C LYS A 20 -10.94 17.67 -22.68
N THR A 21 -10.20 16.93 -21.84
CA THR A 21 -10.19 17.17 -20.39
C THR A 21 -9.82 18.61 -20.08
N TYR A 22 -8.78 19.17 -20.71
CA TYR A 22 -8.40 20.56 -20.52
C TYR A 22 -9.55 21.54 -20.81
N LYS A 23 -10.27 21.33 -21.92
CA LYS A 23 -11.39 22.19 -22.32
C LYS A 23 -12.53 22.16 -21.30
N TYR A 24 -12.83 21.01 -20.72
CA TYR A 24 -14.01 20.81 -19.87
C TYR A 24 -13.72 20.82 -18.37
N ALA A 25 -12.47 20.68 -17.95
CA ALA A 25 -12.08 20.65 -16.54
C ALA A 25 -12.64 21.82 -15.71
N PRO A 26 -12.64 23.08 -16.19
CA PRO A 26 -13.23 24.20 -15.43
C PRO A 26 -14.73 24.05 -15.13
N ALA A 27 -15.46 23.24 -15.90
CA ALA A 27 -16.91 23.04 -15.75
C ALA A 27 -17.27 21.65 -15.17
N MET A 28 -16.28 20.84 -14.77
CA MET A 28 -16.54 19.52 -14.20
C MET A 28 -17.07 19.64 -12.77
N GLU A 29 -18.15 18.97 -12.45
CA GLU A 29 -18.57 18.75 -11.05
C GLU A 29 -17.65 17.70 -10.38
N MET A 30 -17.69 17.58 -9.05
CA MET A 30 -16.75 16.71 -8.30
C MET A 30 -16.74 15.27 -8.80
N GLN A 31 -17.91 14.70 -9.07
CA GLN A 31 -17.99 13.34 -9.60
C GLN A 31 -17.31 13.20 -10.97
N ALA A 32 -17.51 14.17 -11.87
CA ALA A 32 -16.90 14.16 -13.20
C ALA A 32 -15.37 14.32 -13.14
N LEU A 33 -14.90 15.21 -12.26
CA LEU A 33 -13.48 15.42 -12.01
C LEU A 33 -12.82 14.17 -11.42
N SER A 34 -13.47 13.55 -10.42
CA SER A 34 -12.99 12.34 -9.75
C SER A 34 -12.92 11.15 -10.70
N ASN A 35 -13.97 10.92 -11.51
CA ASN A 35 -13.98 9.90 -12.55
C ASN A 35 -12.86 10.11 -13.58
N THR A 36 -12.61 11.36 -13.96
CA THR A 36 -11.55 11.71 -14.91
C THR A 36 -10.17 11.34 -14.35
N LEU A 37 -9.86 11.75 -13.13
CA LEU A 37 -8.58 11.44 -12.48
C LEU A 37 -8.42 9.95 -12.19
N TRP A 38 -9.49 9.28 -11.76
CA TRP A 38 -9.49 7.84 -11.58
C TRP A 38 -9.20 7.09 -12.88
N ALA A 39 -9.85 7.48 -13.98
CA ALA A 39 -9.63 6.88 -15.28
C ALA A 39 -8.18 7.09 -15.76
N MET A 40 -7.61 8.28 -15.56
CA MET A 40 -6.19 8.55 -15.85
C MET A 40 -5.27 7.62 -15.06
N GLY A 41 -5.53 7.47 -13.75
CA GLY A 41 -4.78 6.55 -12.90
C GLY A 41 -4.90 5.09 -13.32
N LYS A 42 -6.09 4.64 -13.73
CA LYS A 42 -6.34 3.27 -14.22
C LYS A 42 -5.66 2.99 -15.56
N MET A 43 -5.62 3.98 -16.45
CA MET A 43 -4.94 3.88 -17.74
C MET A 43 -3.41 4.01 -17.61
N GLY A 44 -2.88 4.30 -16.41
CA GLY A 44 -1.45 4.49 -16.20
C GLY A 44 -0.90 5.75 -16.88
N ILE A 45 -1.76 6.75 -17.12
CA ILE A 45 -1.36 8.03 -17.70
C ILE A 45 -0.44 8.74 -16.72
N LYS A 46 0.81 8.93 -17.13
CA LYS A 46 1.79 9.74 -16.42
C LYS A 46 1.69 11.17 -16.94
N LEU A 47 1.10 12.05 -16.14
CA LEU A 47 0.91 13.45 -16.53
C LEU A 47 2.22 14.18 -16.90
N PRO A 48 3.37 13.96 -16.20
CA PRO A 48 4.63 14.60 -16.58
C PRO A 48 5.12 14.24 -17.99
N ASP A 49 4.84 13.01 -18.45
CA ASP A 49 5.27 12.53 -19.77
C ASP A 49 4.44 13.15 -20.91
N LEU A 50 3.29 13.76 -20.59
CA LEU A 50 2.31 14.30 -21.54
C LEU A 50 2.09 15.81 -21.39
N GLU A 51 2.80 16.46 -20.46
CA GLU A 51 2.85 17.90 -20.26
C GLU A 51 3.58 18.76 -21.33
N PRO A 52 4.15 18.25 -22.45
CA PRO A 52 4.65 19.16 -23.51
C PRO A 52 3.57 19.96 -24.24
N LEU A 53 2.27 19.72 -24.01
CA LEU A 53 1.18 20.20 -24.88
C LEU A 53 0.28 21.30 -24.31
N ARG A 54 0.49 21.77 -23.07
CA ARG A 54 -0.02 23.04 -22.48
C ARG A 54 0.31 23.05 -20.98
N PRO A 55 1.10 24.01 -20.46
CA PRO A 55 1.62 23.98 -19.08
C PRO A 55 0.57 24.24 -17.97
N HIS A 56 -0.71 23.92 -18.19
CA HIS A 56 -1.79 24.33 -17.29
C HIS A 56 -2.86 23.26 -17.02
N LEU A 57 -2.84 22.06 -17.62
CA LEU A 57 -3.90 21.08 -17.33
C LEU A 57 -3.94 20.73 -15.84
N VAL A 58 -2.78 20.43 -15.25
CA VAL A 58 -2.73 20.13 -13.82
C VAL A 58 -3.17 21.32 -13.00
N LYS A 59 -2.69 22.52 -13.31
CA LYS A 59 -3.12 23.75 -12.62
C LYS A 59 -4.64 23.95 -12.69
N VAL A 60 -5.26 23.72 -13.84
CA VAL A 60 -6.73 23.81 -14.01
C VAL A 60 -7.44 22.75 -13.18
N LEU A 61 -6.92 21.51 -13.13
CA LEU A 61 -7.48 20.45 -12.29
C LEU A 61 -7.33 20.80 -10.79
N GLU A 62 -6.19 21.34 -10.37
CA GLU A 62 -5.95 21.79 -8.99
C GLU A 62 -6.86 22.94 -8.59
N ASP A 63 -6.99 23.95 -9.44
CA ASP A 63 -7.87 25.10 -9.19
C ASP A 63 -9.33 24.65 -9.10
N ARG A 64 -9.75 23.72 -9.98
CA ARG A 64 -11.09 23.15 -9.92
C ARG A 64 -11.31 22.29 -8.66
N MET A 65 -10.31 21.49 -8.25
CA MET A 65 -10.36 20.73 -6.99
C MET A 65 -10.57 21.68 -5.80
N ARG A 66 -9.82 22.79 -5.72
CA ARG A 66 -9.98 23.79 -4.66
C ARG A 66 -11.38 24.39 -4.63
N GLU A 67 -11.88 24.82 -5.79
CA GLU A 67 -13.21 25.42 -5.92
C GLU A 67 -14.29 24.45 -5.43
N LEU A 68 -14.28 23.21 -5.92
CA LEU A 68 -15.28 22.21 -5.59
C LEU A 68 -15.21 21.83 -4.11
N MET A 69 -14.01 21.59 -3.57
CA MET A 69 -13.85 21.30 -2.14
C MET A 69 -14.37 22.43 -1.25
N ALA A 70 -14.12 23.69 -1.62
CA ALA A 70 -14.63 24.83 -0.87
C ALA A 70 -16.16 24.94 -0.95
N ARG A 71 -16.76 24.53 -2.07
CA ARG A 71 -18.20 24.63 -2.31
C ARG A 71 -19.00 23.50 -1.65
N GLU A 72 -18.53 22.26 -1.75
CA GLU A 72 -19.31 21.08 -1.35
C GLU A 72 -18.57 20.04 -0.48
N GLY A 73 -17.27 20.25 -0.23
CA GLY A 73 -16.44 19.31 0.53
C GLY A 73 -16.12 18.02 -0.23
N LEU A 74 -15.80 16.96 0.53
CA LEU A 74 -15.53 15.60 0.06
C LEU A 74 -16.49 14.61 0.75
N THR A 75 -17.76 15.00 0.86
CA THR A 75 -18.79 14.25 1.60
C THR A 75 -19.23 12.96 0.91
N GLU A 76 -19.16 12.91 -0.42
CA GLU A 76 -19.51 11.72 -1.20
C GLU A 76 -18.30 10.77 -1.31
N SER A 77 -18.40 9.63 -0.62
CA SER A 77 -17.30 8.68 -0.43
C SER A 77 -16.70 8.14 -1.73
N ARG A 78 -17.53 7.91 -2.77
CA ARG A 78 -17.08 7.32 -4.02
C ARG A 78 -16.23 8.30 -4.83
N SER A 79 -16.67 9.53 -4.94
CA SER A 79 -15.96 10.61 -5.63
C SER A 79 -14.63 10.88 -4.93
N ALA A 80 -14.63 10.97 -3.59
CA ALA A 80 -13.41 11.16 -2.82
C ALA A 80 -12.40 9.99 -3.01
N GLU A 81 -12.87 8.74 -2.98
CA GLU A 81 -12.03 7.55 -3.24
C GLU A 81 -11.38 7.62 -4.63
N GLN A 82 -12.19 7.89 -5.65
CA GLN A 82 -11.74 7.97 -7.04
C GLN A 82 -10.73 9.10 -7.24
N LEU A 83 -10.97 10.25 -6.61
CA LEU A 83 -10.08 11.39 -6.64
C LEU A 83 -8.71 11.02 -6.06
N TRP A 84 -8.68 10.49 -4.84
CA TRP A 84 -7.44 10.07 -4.18
C TRP A 84 -6.70 8.97 -4.96
N TYR A 85 -7.43 8.00 -5.49
CA TYR A 85 -6.86 6.96 -6.36
C TYR A 85 -6.19 7.58 -7.59
N GLY A 86 -6.87 8.50 -8.27
CA GLY A 86 -6.34 9.18 -9.45
C GLY A 86 -5.06 9.97 -9.14
N LEU A 87 -5.07 10.75 -8.06
CA LEU A 87 -3.91 11.52 -7.61
C LEU A 87 -2.71 10.61 -7.32
N SER A 88 -2.92 9.47 -6.66
CA SER A 88 -1.83 8.55 -6.29
C SER A 88 -1.26 7.74 -7.45
N HIS A 89 -1.99 7.60 -8.56
CA HIS A 89 -1.61 6.72 -9.68
C HIS A 89 -1.17 7.46 -10.95
N THR A 90 -1.44 8.77 -11.07
CA THR A 90 -0.97 9.59 -12.20
C THR A 90 0.48 10.09 -12.06
N ARG A 91 1.09 9.89 -10.88
CA ARG A 91 2.51 10.15 -10.57
C ARG A 91 2.97 11.58 -10.94
N TYR A 92 2.15 12.57 -10.63
CA TYR A 92 2.43 13.98 -10.87
C TYR A 92 2.83 14.72 -9.60
N GLY A 93 3.68 15.75 -9.69
CA GLY A 93 4.03 16.62 -8.56
C GLY A 93 2.92 17.60 -8.19
N TRP A 94 1.82 17.08 -7.62
CA TRP A 94 0.67 17.90 -7.20
C TRP A 94 1.06 18.93 -6.14
N ASP A 95 0.38 20.07 -6.16
CA ASP A 95 0.55 21.12 -5.17
C ASP A 95 0.38 20.60 -3.73
N LEU A 96 1.41 20.78 -2.90
CA LEU A 96 1.44 20.22 -1.56
C LEU A 96 0.42 20.86 -0.62
N ASP A 97 0.10 22.14 -0.81
CA ASP A 97 -0.88 22.85 0.03
C ASP A 97 -2.31 22.45 -0.32
N LEU A 98 -2.58 22.15 -1.59
CA LEU A 98 -3.79 21.46 -2.01
C LEU A 98 -3.88 20.11 -1.33
N LEU A 99 -2.87 19.24 -1.47
CA LEU A 99 -2.91 17.90 -0.89
C LEU A 99 -3.11 17.94 0.63
N ARG A 100 -2.45 18.86 1.35
CA ARG A 100 -2.66 19.05 2.79
C ARG A 100 -4.10 19.47 3.12
N SER A 101 -4.67 20.39 2.34
CA SER A 101 -6.06 20.82 2.50
C SER A 101 -7.04 19.68 2.20
N MET A 102 -6.75 18.88 1.18
CA MET A 102 -7.52 17.67 0.83
C MET A 102 -7.48 16.64 1.93
N VAL A 103 -6.31 16.36 2.53
CA VAL A 103 -6.20 15.44 3.68
C VAL A 103 -7.15 15.90 4.79
N ARG A 104 -7.05 17.16 5.21
CA ARG A 104 -7.88 17.70 6.30
C ARG A 104 -9.38 17.57 5.99
N GLN A 105 -9.81 18.00 4.81
CA GLN A 105 -11.21 17.92 4.39
C GLN A 105 -11.70 16.47 4.32
N THR A 106 -10.88 15.57 3.74
CA THR A 106 -11.18 14.14 3.66
C THR A 106 -11.38 13.54 5.03
N VAL A 107 -10.47 13.80 5.97
CA VAL A 107 -10.58 13.26 7.34
C VAL A 107 -11.81 13.79 8.06
N GLN A 108 -12.18 15.05 7.84
CA GLN A 108 -13.39 15.64 8.41
C GLN A 108 -14.66 14.96 7.88
N ASP A 109 -14.75 14.74 6.57
CA ASP A 109 -15.96 14.23 5.93
C ASP A 109 -16.08 12.69 6.02
N MET A 110 -14.94 11.99 6.06
CA MET A 110 -14.87 10.52 6.06
C MET A 110 -15.55 9.84 7.25
N ALA A 111 -15.70 10.55 8.37
CA ALA A 111 -16.46 10.03 9.52
C ALA A 111 -17.92 9.71 9.16
N GLY A 112 -18.51 10.45 8.21
CA GLY A 112 -19.88 10.26 7.74
C GLY A 112 -20.02 9.23 6.61
N TRP A 113 -18.93 8.63 6.14
CA TRP A 113 -19.00 7.67 5.04
C TRP A 113 -19.48 6.29 5.52
N GLU A 114 -20.51 5.77 4.87
CA GLU A 114 -21.05 4.43 5.16
C GLU A 114 -20.27 3.32 4.46
N ASP A 115 -19.78 3.57 3.23
CA ASP A 115 -19.04 2.57 2.45
C ASP A 115 -17.60 2.40 3.01
N VAL A 116 -17.44 1.35 3.81
CA VAL A 116 -16.17 0.96 4.44
C VAL A 116 -15.06 0.71 3.42
N LYS A 117 -15.39 0.16 2.24
CA LYS A 117 -14.41 -0.09 1.18
C LYS A 117 -13.83 1.22 0.64
N ASN A 118 -14.68 2.24 0.47
CA ASN A 118 -14.22 3.56 0.03
C ASN A 118 -13.32 4.22 1.09
N VAL A 119 -13.62 4.06 2.38
CA VAL A 119 -12.75 4.50 3.48
C VAL A 119 -11.36 3.86 3.39
N PHE A 120 -11.30 2.53 3.32
CA PHE A 120 -10.03 1.79 3.28
C PHE A 120 -9.21 2.10 2.02
N THR A 121 -9.86 2.19 0.87
CA THR A 121 -9.19 2.50 -0.41
C THR A 121 -8.66 3.93 -0.41
N THR A 122 -9.42 4.88 0.14
CA THR A 122 -8.97 6.27 0.29
C THR A 122 -7.76 6.37 1.20
N CYS A 123 -7.78 5.70 2.36
CA CYS A 123 -6.66 5.65 3.29
C CYS A 123 -5.40 5.03 2.66
N GLN A 124 -5.56 4.01 1.83
CA GLN A 124 -4.46 3.43 1.08
C GLN A 124 -3.86 4.44 0.08
N SER A 125 -4.69 5.14 -0.69
CA SER A 125 -4.24 6.16 -1.65
C SER A 125 -3.54 7.33 -0.96
N LEU A 126 -4.07 7.78 0.17
CA LEU A 126 -3.45 8.75 1.07
C LEU A 126 -2.06 8.29 1.53
N THR A 127 -1.92 7.01 1.90
CA THR A 127 -0.65 6.41 2.31
C THR A 127 0.38 6.43 1.18
N LEU A 128 -0.02 6.08 -0.04
CA LEU A 128 0.86 6.08 -1.21
C LEU A 128 1.38 7.50 -1.51
N LEU A 129 0.50 8.50 -1.52
CA LEU A 129 0.89 9.89 -1.76
C LEU A 129 1.75 10.45 -0.64
N THR A 130 1.38 10.18 0.62
CA THR A 130 2.17 10.64 1.77
C THR A 130 3.60 10.11 1.71
N LYS A 131 3.77 8.84 1.33
CA LYS A 131 5.09 8.25 1.15
C LYS A 131 5.85 8.84 -0.05
N ALA A 132 5.16 9.11 -1.16
CA ALA A 132 5.78 9.63 -2.37
C ALA A 132 6.23 11.10 -2.23
N TYR A 133 5.42 11.94 -1.56
CA TYR A 133 5.62 13.39 -1.48
C TYR A 133 6.03 13.90 -0.09
N GLY A 134 6.17 13.02 0.91
CA GLY A 134 6.57 13.39 2.26
C GLY A 134 5.53 14.26 2.99
N ILE A 135 4.24 14.08 2.68
CA ILE A 135 3.15 14.87 3.27
C ILE A 135 3.07 14.58 4.78
N ARG A 136 3.12 15.62 5.61
CA ARG A 136 2.96 15.46 7.05
C ARG A 136 1.51 15.66 7.44
N ILE A 137 0.88 14.60 7.92
CA ILE A 137 -0.46 14.64 8.50
C ILE A 137 -0.37 15.25 9.91
N SER A 138 -1.32 16.11 10.28
CA SER A 138 -1.34 16.72 11.63
C SER A 138 -1.61 15.67 12.71
N LYS A 139 -1.37 16.00 13.98
CA LYS A 139 -1.71 15.10 15.09
C LYS A 139 -3.22 14.86 15.14
N ASP A 140 -4.01 15.93 15.07
CA ASP A 140 -5.46 15.85 15.16
C ASP A 140 -6.06 15.03 14.02
N ASP A 141 -5.55 15.19 12.80
CA ASP A 141 -5.99 14.39 11.65
C ASP A 141 -5.62 12.90 11.82
N ARG A 142 -4.46 12.58 12.40
CA ARG A 142 -4.08 11.19 12.73
C ARG A 142 -4.99 10.59 13.80
N ASP A 143 -5.30 11.36 14.84
CA ASP A 143 -6.16 10.89 15.94
C ASP A 143 -7.58 10.64 15.41
N ARG A 144 -8.10 11.50 14.52
CA ARG A 144 -9.38 11.29 13.82
C ARG A 144 -9.35 10.08 12.89
N LEU A 145 -8.33 9.95 12.03
CA LEU A 145 -8.17 8.78 11.15
C LEU A 145 -8.07 7.48 11.94
N THR A 146 -7.39 7.51 13.10
CA THR A 146 -7.31 6.35 14.00
C THR A 146 -8.71 5.96 14.47
N ALA A 147 -9.50 6.91 14.96
CA ALA A 147 -10.87 6.64 15.41
C ALA A 147 -11.77 6.11 14.28
N ILE A 148 -11.70 6.72 13.09
CA ILE A 148 -12.46 6.27 11.91
C ILE A 148 -12.07 4.84 11.54
N LEU A 149 -10.78 4.52 11.43
CA LEU A 149 -10.36 3.18 11.05
C LEU A 149 -10.74 2.13 12.10
N SER A 150 -10.62 2.44 13.40
CA SER A 150 -11.07 1.54 14.46
C SER A 150 -12.58 1.26 14.37
N ASP A 151 -13.40 2.30 14.18
CA ASP A 151 -14.85 2.15 13.97
C ASP A 151 -15.18 1.29 12.74
N LYS A 152 -14.58 1.61 11.59
CA LYS A 152 -14.82 0.88 10.34
C LYS A 152 -14.32 -0.55 10.38
N VAL A 153 -13.23 -0.84 11.08
CA VAL A 153 -12.77 -2.23 11.27
C VAL A 153 -13.75 -3.02 12.13
N SER A 154 -14.36 -2.40 13.14
CA SER A 154 -15.32 -3.08 14.02
C SER A 154 -16.67 -3.39 13.36
N THR A 155 -17.00 -2.71 12.26
CA THR A 155 -18.31 -2.80 11.57
C THR A 155 -18.23 -3.43 10.18
N ALA A 156 -17.03 -3.59 9.63
CA ALA A 156 -16.84 -4.18 8.31
C ALA A 156 -17.18 -5.68 8.28
N ASP A 157 -17.74 -6.14 7.16
CA ASP A 157 -17.88 -7.57 6.92
C ASP A 157 -16.53 -8.26 6.72
N GLU A 158 -16.50 -9.57 6.96
CA GLU A 158 -15.29 -10.39 6.89
C GLU A 158 -14.62 -10.34 5.51
N THR A 159 -15.39 -10.23 4.43
CA THR A 159 -14.84 -10.20 3.06
C THR A 159 -14.14 -8.87 2.79
N VAL A 160 -14.75 -7.75 3.19
CA VAL A 160 -14.13 -6.42 3.08
C VAL A 160 -12.88 -6.34 3.95
N LEU A 161 -12.91 -6.87 5.17
CA LEU A 161 -11.74 -6.92 6.05
C LEU A 161 -10.61 -7.76 5.46
N ALA A 162 -10.89 -8.98 5.01
CA ALA A 162 -9.87 -9.85 4.41
C ALA A 162 -9.19 -9.16 3.20
N ASN A 163 -9.98 -8.53 2.32
CA ASN A 163 -9.44 -7.81 1.16
C ASN A 163 -8.54 -6.61 1.53
N ASN A 164 -8.82 -5.95 2.65
CA ASN A 164 -8.20 -4.67 2.99
C ASN A 164 -7.27 -4.71 4.21
N ALA A 165 -7.18 -5.83 4.94
CA ALA A 165 -6.43 -5.91 6.18
C ALA A 165 -4.99 -5.40 6.04
N GLY A 166 -4.27 -5.86 5.01
CA GLY A 166 -2.90 -5.41 4.76
C GLY A 166 -2.81 -3.93 4.39
N ASN A 167 -3.82 -3.36 3.73
CA ASN A 167 -3.87 -1.95 3.37
C ASN A 167 -4.09 -1.08 4.62
N VAL A 168 -4.99 -1.49 5.51
CA VAL A 168 -5.27 -0.79 6.78
C VAL A 168 -4.05 -0.84 7.70
N LEU A 169 -3.43 -2.02 7.87
CA LEU A 169 -2.21 -2.18 8.67
C LEU A 169 -1.04 -1.34 8.11
N THR A 170 -0.84 -1.37 6.78
CA THR A 170 0.19 -0.55 6.14
C THR A 170 -0.08 0.94 6.33
N THR A 171 -1.34 1.36 6.19
CA THR A 171 -1.77 2.75 6.42
C THR A 171 -1.45 3.17 7.85
N ALA A 172 -1.87 2.38 8.84
CA ALA A 172 -1.63 2.68 10.24
C ALA A 172 -0.13 2.82 10.55
N LYS A 173 0.69 1.91 10.02
CA LYS A 173 2.15 1.97 10.18
C LYS A 173 2.77 3.20 9.51
N VAL A 174 2.46 3.47 8.25
CA VAL A 174 3.11 4.54 7.47
C VAL A 174 2.67 5.92 7.93
N LEU A 175 1.38 6.08 8.28
CA LEU A 175 0.83 7.34 8.77
C LEU A 175 0.95 7.49 10.29
N ALA A 176 1.59 6.53 10.98
CA ALA A 176 1.76 6.51 12.43
C ALA A 176 0.43 6.65 13.22
N LEU A 177 -0.60 5.93 12.77
CA LEU A 177 -1.90 5.83 13.43
C LEU A 177 -1.80 4.84 14.60
N ARG A 178 -2.54 5.12 15.68
CA ARG A 178 -2.46 4.35 16.93
C ARG A 178 -3.66 3.43 17.08
N LEU A 179 -3.73 2.40 16.24
CA LEU A 179 -4.73 1.35 16.39
C LEU A 179 -4.48 0.59 17.70
N ASP A 180 -5.55 0.27 18.43
CA ASP A 180 -5.43 -0.58 19.61
C ASP A 180 -5.18 -2.05 19.22
N VAL A 181 -4.65 -2.82 20.18
CA VAL A 181 -4.30 -4.24 19.96
C VAL A 181 -5.51 -5.08 19.52
N PRO A 182 -6.73 -4.91 20.07
CA PRO A 182 -7.92 -5.59 19.57
C PRO A 182 -8.22 -5.31 18.09
N THR A 183 -8.15 -4.05 17.65
CA THR A 183 -8.36 -3.68 16.24
C THR A 183 -7.31 -4.35 15.35
N VAL A 184 -6.04 -4.31 15.77
CA VAL A 184 -4.94 -4.98 15.02
C VAL A 184 -5.17 -6.49 14.96
N LYS A 185 -5.66 -7.11 16.04
CA LYS A 185 -6.00 -8.53 16.06
C LYS A 185 -7.09 -8.88 15.05
N VAL A 186 -8.16 -8.08 14.94
CA VAL A 186 -9.22 -8.32 13.94
C VAL A 186 -8.65 -8.32 12.52
N LEU A 187 -7.77 -7.38 12.20
CA LEU A 187 -7.11 -7.31 10.89
C LEU A 187 -6.17 -8.49 10.65
N HIS A 188 -5.40 -8.87 11.66
CA HIS A 188 -4.54 -10.06 11.65
C HIS A 188 -5.35 -11.33 11.37
N ASP A 189 -6.40 -11.55 12.14
CA ASP A 189 -7.24 -12.76 12.06
C ASP A 189 -7.96 -12.82 10.70
N SER A 190 -8.42 -11.67 10.18
CA SER A 190 -8.99 -11.57 8.84
C SER A 190 -8.00 -11.97 7.74
N GLY A 191 -6.72 -11.65 7.91
CA GLY A 191 -5.66 -12.08 6.99
C GLY A 191 -5.33 -13.57 7.10
N LEU A 192 -5.33 -14.10 8.33
CA LEU A 192 -5.06 -15.51 8.60
C LEU A 192 -6.20 -16.41 8.10
N ALA A 193 -7.45 -15.99 8.31
CA ALA A 193 -8.67 -16.69 7.87
C ALA A 193 -9.07 -16.39 6.41
N MET A 194 -8.30 -15.57 5.69
CA MET A 194 -8.58 -15.19 4.30
C MET A 194 -8.81 -16.43 3.43
N PRO A 195 -9.88 -16.51 2.61
CA PRO A 195 -10.10 -17.64 1.71
C PRO A 195 -8.92 -17.88 0.75
N LEU A 196 -8.63 -19.15 0.43
CA LEU A 196 -7.44 -19.52 -0.36
C LEU A 196 -7.37 -18.82 -1.73
N LEU A 197 -8.51 -18.67 -2.42
CA LEU A 197 -8.56 -17.97 -3.71
C LEU A 197 -8.09 -16.52 -3.56
N LEU A 198 -8.61 -15.81 -2.57
CA LEU A 198 -8.23 -14.42 -2.30
C LEU A 198 -6.78 -14.31 -1.80
N ALA A 199 -6.34 -15.25 -0.98
CA ALA A 199 -4.95 -15.36 -0.55
C ALA A 199 -3.98 -15.56 -1.72
N CYS A 200 -4.38 -16.33 -2.73
CA CYS A 200 -3.62 -16.51 -3.96
C CYS A 200 -3.52 -15.21 -4.76
N GLU A 201 -4.61 -14.42 -4.85
CA GLU A 201 -4.62 -13.12 -5.52
C GLU A 201 -3.76 -12.08 -4.79
N ARG A 202 -3.84 -12.06 -3.46
CA ARG A 202 -3.05 -11.17 -2.60
C ARG A 202 -1.55 -11.52 -2.66
N GLY A 203 -1.27 -12.82 -2.76
CA GLY A 203 0.06 -13.39 -2.84
C GLY A 203 0.83 -13.40 -1.52
N VAL A 204 1.92 -14.18 -1.50
CA VAL A 204 2.71 -14.42 -0.29
C VAL A 204 3.31 -13.15 0.32
N ILE A 205 3.70 -12.17 -0.50
CA ILE A 205 4.24 -10.89 -0.01
C ILE A 205 3.15 -10.11 0.73
N GLY A 206 1.94 -10.05 0.17
CA GLY A 206 0.83 -9.35 0.79
C GLY A 206 0.41 -9.97 2.12
N LEU A 207 0.36 -11.30 2.19
CA LEU A 207 0.07 -12.03 3.43
C LEU A 207 1.19 -11.89 4.48
N SER A 208 2.45 -12.01 4.06
CA SER A 208 3.60 -11.76 4.95
C SER A 208 3.58 -10.34 5.52
N GLY A 209 3.16 -9.37 4.70
CA GLY A 209 2.97 -7.99 5.12
C GLY A 209 1.92 -7.82 6.20
N ILE A 210 0.79 -8.54 6.12
CA ILE A 210 -0.26 -8.52 7.17
C ILE A 210 0.33 -9.00 8.50
N LEU A 211 0.97 -10.16 8.53
CA LEU A 211 1.58 -10.70 9.75
C LEU A 211 2.63 -9.73 10.32
N TYR A 212 3.57 -9.30 9.47
CA TYR A 212 4.67 -8.43 9.87
C TYR A 212 4.16 -7.08 10.42
N ASP A 213 3.20 -6.46 9.74
CA ASP A 213 2.69 -5.15 10.16
C ASP A 213 1.81 -5.23 11.40
N SER A 214 1.07 -6.32 11.58
CA SER A 214 0.35 -6.60 12.84
C SER A 214 1.32 -6.64 14.03
N ILE A 215 2.48 -7.30 13.86
CA ILE A 215 3.52 -7.36 14.89
C ILE A 215 4.17 -5.99 15.14
N LYS A 216 4.41 -5.20 14.08
CA LYS A 216 4.95 -3.84 14.23
C LYS A 216 3.97 -2.88 14.89
N LEU A 217 2.67 -3.15 14.81
CA LEU A 217 1.63 -2.40 15.49
C LEU A 217 1.32 -2.95 16.91
N GLY A 218 2.09 -3.93 17.39
CA GLY A 218 2.06 -4.37 18.78
C GLY A 218 1.27 -5.66 19.04
N TYR A 219 0.67 -6.28 18.02
CA TYR A 219 0.04 -7.59 18.19
C TYR A 219 1.09 -8.71 18.18
N HIS A 220 1.04 -9.63 19.14
CA HIS A 220 1.96 -10.76 19.22
C HIS A 220 1.19 -12.07 19.06
N PRO A 221 1.30 -12.75 17.90
CA PRO A 221 0.57 -14.00 17.66
C PRO A 221 0.92 -15.07 18.69
N ALA A 222 -0.11 -15.80 19.14
CA ALA A 222 0.06 -16.98 19.99
C ALA A 222 0.81 -18.10 19.22
N PRO A 223 1.41 -19.09 19.90
CA PRO A 223 2.12 -20.18 19.23
C PRO A 223 1.29 -20.92 18.16
N ALA A 224 0.00 -21.16 18.44
CA ALA A 224 -0.91 -21.80 17.49
C ALA A 224 -1.16 -20.92 16.24
N GLU A 225 -1.35 -19.62 16.42
CA GLU A 225 -1.51 -18.67 15.31
C GLU A 225 -0.23 -18.57 14.47
N ALA A 226 0.93 -18.54 15.12
CA ALA A 226 2.22 -18.53 14.44
C ALA A 226 2.45 -19.79 13.59
N GLN A 227 2.02 -20.96 14.10
CA GLN A 227 2.08 -22.22 13.34
C GLN A 227 1.14 -22.20 12.13
N LEU A 228 -0.07 -21.66 12.27
CA LEU A 228 -0.99 -21.48 11.15
C LEU A 228 -0.40 -20.54 10.09
N TRP A 229 0.28 -19.47 10.49
CA TRP A 229 1.01 -18.61 9.56
C TRP A 229 2.16 -19.32 8.85
N CYS A 230 2.90 -20.21 9.52
CA CYS A 230 3.90 -21.05 8.87
C CYS A 230 3.28 -21.89 7.77
N GLN A 231 2.23 -22.65 8.08
CA GLN A 231 1.50 -23.46 7.09
C GLN A 231 1.00 -22.57 5.94
N ARG A 232 0.37 -21.44 6.27
CA ARG A 232 -0.20 -20.52 5.28
C ARG A 232 0.84 -19.98 4.30
N LEU A 233 2.00 -19.55 4.81
CA LEU A 233 3.03 -18.91 4.00
C LEU A 233 3.95 -19.91 3.31
N LEU A 234 4.15 -21.11 3.85
CA LEU A 234 5.12 -22.09 3.36
C LEU A 234 4.51 -23.28 2.64
N GLU A 235 3.23 -23.57 2.85
CA GLU A 235 2.57 -24.77 2.30
C GLU A 235 1.38 -24.37 1.41
N ASP A 236 0.37 -23.70 1.94
CA ASP A 236 -0.93 -23.48 1.26
C ASP A 236 -0.83 -22.74 -0.08
N LEU A 237 0.06 -21.75 -0.19
CA LEU A 237 0.16 -20.91 -1.39
C LEU A 237 0.91 -21.63 -2.54
N PRO A 238 0.62 -21.31 -3.81
CA PRO A 238 1.34 -21.88 -4.94
C PRO A 238 2.85 -21.60 -4.86
N GLU A 239 3.67 -22.64 -5.07
CA GLU A 239 5.14 -22.55 -4.97
C GLU A 239 5.72 -21.39 -5.80
N LYS A 240 5.19 -21.17 -7.02
CA LYS A 240 5.60 -20.08 -7.92
C LYS A 240 5.56 -18.68 -7.28
N GLN A 241 4.76 -18.48 -6.23
CA GLN A 241 4.69 -17.20 -5.51
C GLN A 241 5.84 -17.03 -4.52
N ARG A 242 6.49 -18.13 -4.10
CA ARG A 242 7.53 -18.20 -3.06
C ARG A 242 8.94 -18.38 -3.62
N THR A 243 9.11 -18.50 -4.93
CA THR A 243 10.42 -18.81 -5.54
C THR A 243 11.33 -17.59 -5.69
N THR A 244 10.80 -16.38 -5.64
CA THR A 244 11.63 -15.17 -5.75
C THR A 244 12.32 -14.85 -4.42
N GLN A 245 13.57 -14.38 -4.50
CA GLN A 245 14.33 -13.94 -3.32
C GLN A 245 13.59 -12.86 -2.52
N ASP A 246 12.86 -11.97 -3.21
CA ASP A 246 12.06 -10.93 -2.58
C ASP A 246 10.90 -11.51 -1.77
N ALA A 247 10.14 -12.45 -2.35
CA ALA A 247 9.07 -13.16 -1.65
C ALA A 247 9.57 -13.94 -0.44
N GLN A 248 10.67 -14.70 -0.58
CA GLN A 248 11.26 -15.44 0.53
C GLN A 248 11.72 -14.52 1.65
N SER A 249 12.34 -13.38 1.33
CA SER A 249 12.74 -12.40 2.34
C SER A 249 11.55 -11.87 3.16
N TRP A 250 10.39 -11.69 2.52
CA TRP A 250 9.16 -11.28 3.20
C TRP A 250 8.60 -12.36 4.11
N VAL A 251 8.56 -13.62 3.64
CA VAL A 251 8.13 -14.76 4.47
C VAL A 251 8.99 -14.87 5.71
N PHE A 252 10.33 -14.89 5.54
CA PHE A 252 11.24 -15.07 6.66
C PHE A 252 11.20 -13.90 7.65
N VAL A 253 11.13 -12.64 7.20
CA VAL A 253 11.05 -11.52 8.14
C VAL A 253 9.72 -11.51 8.91
N ALA A 254 8.61 -11.92 8.27
CA ALA A 254 7.31 -12.01 8.92
C ALA A 254 7.30 -13.10 9.99
N LEU A 255 7.68 -14.33 9.62
CA LEU A 255 7.72 -15.47 10.56
C LEU A 255 8.73 -15.26 11.68
N SER A 256 9.91 -14.72 11.38
CA SER A 256 10.93 -14.45 12.41
C SER A 256 10.58 -13.31 13.37
N SER A 257 9.58 -12.49 13.02
CA SER A 257 9.04 -11.48 13.94
C SER A 257 8.09 -12.09 14.98
N CYS A 258 7.59 -13.31 14.76
CA CYS A 258 6.79 -14.05 15.74
C CYS A 258 7.68 -14.57 16.87
N ARG A 259 7.66 -13.91 18.04
CA ARG A 259 8.46 -14.32 19.21
C ARG A 259 8.10 -15.71 19.75
N SER A 260 6.88 -16.16 19.49
CA SER A 260 6.34 -17.46 19.88
C SER A 260 6.75 -18.61 18.94
N LEU A 261 7.37 -18.29 17.79
CA LEU A 261 7.75 -19.28 16.79
C LEU A 261 9.22 -19.68 16.94
N THR A 262 9.44 -20.96 17.20
CA THR A 262 10.77 -21.57 17.13
C THR A 262 10.97 -22.17 15.73
N PRO A 263 11.92 -21.66 14.92
CA PRO A 263 12.14 -22.19 13.58
C PRO A 263 12.77 -23.59 13.62
N SER A 264 12.35 -24.46 12.71
CA SER A 264 13.01 -25.76 12.53
C SER A 264 14.43 -25.59 11.95
N PRO A 265 15.32 -26.60 12.11
CA PRO A 265 16.64 -26.60 11.48
C PRO A 265 16.58 -26.37 9.95
N GLU A 266 15.57 -26.95 9.29
CA GLU A 266 15.35 -26.83 7.85
C GLU A 266 15.01 -25.39 7.46
N LEU A 267 14.14 -24.70 8.22
CA LEU A 267 13.82 -23.30 7.97
C LEU A 267 15.03 -22.39 8.17
N LYS A 268 15.86 -22.66 9.19
CA LYS A 268 17.13 -21.93 9.38
C LYS A 268 18.09 -22.17 8.21
N ALA A 269 18.19 -23.41 7.71
CA ALA A 269 19.02 -23.75 6.57
C ALA A 269 18.54 -23.06 5.28
N GLN A 270 17.23 -22.99 5.03
CA GLN A 270 16.65 -22.27 3.90
C GLN A 270 16.94 -20.76 3.97
N LEU A 271 16.77 -20.16 5.16
CA LEU A 271 17.10 -18.74 5.36
C LEU A 271 18.60 -18.46 5.14
N LYS A 272 19.47 -19.36 5.61
CA LYS A 272 20.92 -19.28 5.35
C LYS A 272 21.23 -19.35 3.86
N ALA A 273 20.66 -20.33 3.16
CA ALA A 273 20.83 -20.50 1.71
C ALA A 273 20.36 -19.26 0.93
N LEU A 274 19.22 -18.67 1.31
CA LEU A 274 18.75 -17.40 0.75
C LEU A 274 19.80 -16.30 0.93
N ALA A 275 20.29 -16.09 2.16
CA ALA A 275 21.25 -15.05 2.49
C ALA A 275 22.57 -15.17 1.69
N GLU A 276 23.04 -16.40 1.50
CA GLU A 276 24.26 -16.71 0.74
C GLU A 276 24.05 -16.52 -0.77
N ALA A 277 22.86 -16.83 -1.28
CA ALA A 277 22.51 -16.71 -2.70
C ALA A 277 22.13 -15.29 -3.16
N LEU A 278 21.95 -14.31 -2.27
CA LEU A 278 21.61 -12.94 -2.67
C LEU A 278 22.74 -12.29 -3.50
N PRO A 279 22.45 -11.75 -4.70
CA PRO A 279 23.44 -11.09 -5.55
C PRO A 279 23.83 -9.70 -5.01
N ASN A 280 24.98 -9.17 -5.46
CA ASN A 280 25.42 -7.82 -5.08
C ASN A 280 24.46 -6.71 -5.56
N ALA A 281 23.74 -6.92 -6.66
CA ALA A 281 22.79 -5.97 -7.23
C ALA A 281 21.36 -6.13 -6.68
N ILE A 282 21.18 -6.85 -5.57
CA ILE A 282 19.86 -7.04 -4.96
C ILE A 282 19.31 -5.72 -4.41
N ARG A 283 17.98 -5.59 -4.35
CA ARG A 283 17.33 -4.44 -3.71
C ARG A 283 17.67 -4.40 -2.22
N ALA A 284 17.98 -3.22 -1.70
CA ALA A 284 18.32 -2.99 -0.29
C ALA A 284 17.27 -3.58 0.67
N GLY A 285 15.98 -3.39 0.37
CA GLY A 285 14.88 -3.92 1.20
C GLY A 285 14.91 -5.45 1.38
N THR A 286 15.31 -6.21 0.34
CA THR A 286 15.43 -7.67 0.42
C THR A 286 16.59 -8.04 1.35
N ALA A 287 17.75 -7.38 1.21
CA ALA A 287 18.90 -7.61 2.07
C ALA A 287 18.61 -7.27 3.55
N ILE A 288 17.91 -6.16 3.81
CA ILE A 288 17.50 -5.73 5.17
C ILE A 288 16.61 -6.80 5.81
N ARG A 289 15.56 -7.26 5.12
CA ARG A 289 14.63 -8.26 5.63
C ARG A 289 15.33 -9.59 5.93
N THR A 290 16.15 -10.07 5.01
CA THR A 290 16.92 -11.32 5.21
C THR A 290 17.86 -11.21 6.40
N LEU A 291 18.59 -10.10 6.52
CA LEU A 291 19.51 -9.89 7.66
C LEU A 291 18.77 -9.79 8.99
N GLN A 292 17.60 -9.13 9.02
CA GLN A 292 16.74 -9.07 10.20
C GLN A 292 16.28 -10.47 10.61
N ALA A 293 15.82 -11.28 9.66
CA ALA A 293 15.40 -12.65 9.95
C ALA A 293 16.56 -13.52 10.48
N CYS A 294 17.75 -13.43 9.87
CA CYS A 294 18.92 -14.18 10.33
C CYS A 294 19.28 -13.81 11.78
N ARG A 295 19.21 -12.52 12.13
CA ARG A 295 19.47 -12.05 13.50
C ARG A 295 18.41 -12.55 14.48
N ALA A 296 17.14 -12.46 14.12
CA ALA A 296 16.02 -12.87 14.97
C ALA A 296 16.07 -14.37 15.31
N TRP A 297 16.51 -15.21 14.37
CA TRP A 297 16.59 -16.66 14.55
C TRP A 297 17.98 -17.20 14.88
N GLY A 298 18.98 -16.32 15.04
CA GLY A 298 20.36 -16.72 15.32
C GLY A 298 20.95 -17.62 14.23
N VAL A 299 20.82 -17.23 12.96
CA VAL A 299 21.42 -17.94 11.83
C VAL A 299 22.83 -17.42 11.59
N ASP A 300 23.81 -18.31 11.75
CA ASP A 300 25.23 -17.99 11.53
C ASP A 300 25.55 -17.89 10.03
N LEU A 301 25.91 -16.68 9.62
CA LEU A 301 26.34 -16.35 8.28
C LEU A 301 27.87 -16.28 8.18
N ALA A 302 28.43 -16.71 7.05
CA ALA A 302 29.83 -16.47 6.76
C ALA A 302 30.18 -14.96 6.88
N PRO A 303 31.36 -14.58 7.41
CA PRO A 303 31.73 -13.17 7.61
C PRO A 303 31.64 -12.32 6.33
N THR A 304 31.96 -12.92 5.18
CA THR A 304 31.86 -12.30 3.85
C THR A 304 30.41 -11.98 3.49
N THR A 305 29.49 -12.93 3.70
CA THR A 305 28.05 -12.77 3.48
C THR A 305 27.46 -11.73 4.42
N ALA A 306 27.78 -11.78 5.72
CA ALA A 306 27.29 -10.82 6.71
C ALA A 306 27.75 -9.38 6.36
N LYS A 307 29.02 -9.19 6.00
CA LYS A 307 29.57 -7.90 5.56
C LYS A 307 28.95 -7.41 4.25
N ARG A 308 28.66 -8.31 3.29
CA ARG A 308 27.97 -7.97 2.04
C ARG A 308 26.55 -7.47 2.33
N LEU A 309 25.75 -8.25 3.05
CA LEU A 309 24.37 -7.87 3.37
C LEU A 309 24.30 -6.61 4.22
N GLY A 310 25.22 -6.44 5.17
CA GLY A 310 25.33 -5.22 5.97
C GLY A 310 25.56 -3.96 5.12
N ARG A 311 26.43 -4.04 4.09
CA ARG A 311 26.63 -2.91 3.15
C ARG A 311 25.40 -2.60 2.32
N LEU A 312 24.71 -3.65 1.85
CA LEU A 312 23.49 -3.50 1.04
C LEU A 312 22.30 -2.97 1.84
N ALA A 313 22.33 -3.10 3.17
CA ALA A 313 21.27 -2.69 4.08
C ALA A 313 21.33 -1.21 4.53
N VAL A 314 22.37 -0.48 4.15
CA VAL A 314 22.61 0.93 4.55
C VAL A 314 22.26 1.93 3.44
N VAL A 315 21.91 1.43 2.24
CA VAL A 315 21.49 2.23 1.07
C VAL A 315 19.97 2.34 1.02
#